data_AF-A0AAD3YAG6-F1
#
_entry.id   AF-A0AAD3YAG6-F1
#
_cell.length_a   1.000
_cell.length_b   1.000
_cell.length_c   1.000
_cell.angle_alpha   90.00
_cell.angle_beta   90.00
_cell.angle_gamma   90.00
#
_symmetry.space_group_name_H-M   'P 1'
#
loop_
_entity.id
_entity.type
_entity.pdbx_description
1 polymer ?
#
loop_
_entity_poly.entity_id
_entity_poly.type
_entity_poly.pdbx_seq_one_letter_code
_entity_poly.pdbx_strand_id
1 'polypeptide(L)'
;MALEDVLPTLILLGLLYAVYRWLAGPSTPPDPFGNVRRDMVEAVTSAFPNEPLNNVVYSLTRTRSAQTTSEMILERGSLPDPPANFLVPDHLRPPVSVPHTSAAARDTEAPVPQKATSLIDRYGLGARLEADSAASSSKWEATREGREADLRARKERMILEARRRMLEKQQKSATSSAASSPAPSATAVPPASVPVEKSE
;
A
#
# COMPACT_ATOMS: atom_id res chain seq x y z
N MET A 1 -57.53 13.94 -2.84
CA MET A 1 -56.41 14.86 -3.09
C MET A 1 -56.17 14.87 -4.58
N ALA A 2 -56.37 16.03 -5.22
CA ALA A 2 -56.16 16.18 -6.64
C ALA A 2 -54.68 15.86 -6.94
N LEU A 3 -54.42 15.14 -8.03
CA LEU A 3 -53.06 14.76 -8.45
C LEU A 3 -52.16 16.01 -8.65
N GLU A 4 -52.79 17.16 -8.86
CA GLU A 4 -52.21 18.49 -9.02
C GLU A 4 -51.47 18.99 -7.75
N ASP A 5 -51.87 18.54 -6.56
CA ASP A 5 -51.21 18.87 -5.29
C ASP A 5 -50.04 17.94 -4.94
N VAL A 6 -49.92 16.80 -5.63
CA VAL A 6 -48.91 15.77 -5.34
C VAL A 6 -47.52 16.21 -5.82
N LEU A 7 -47.45 16.86 -6.98
CA LEU A 7 -46.20 17.41 -7.52
C LEU A 7 -45.56 18.48 -6.62
N PRO A 8 -46.26 19.56 -6.21
CA PRO A 8 -45.67 20.58 -5.35
C PRO A 8 -45.29 20.06 -3.96
N THR A 9 -46.05 19.11 -3.40
CA THR A 9 -45.72 18.51 -2.09
C THR A 9 -44.47 17.64 -2.14
N LEU A 10 -44.24 16.88 -3.22
CA LEU A 10 -42.98 16.14 -3.42
C LEU A 10 -41.77 17.06 -3.58
N ILE A 11 -41.94 18.18 -4.30
CA ILE A 11 -40.87 19.18 -4.46
C ILE A 11 -40.54 19.82 -3.10
N LEU A 12 -41.56 20.18 -2.31
CA LEU A 12 -41.39 20.74 -0.97
C LEU A 12 -40.67 19.76 -0.03
N LEU A 13 -41.06 18.49 -0.04
CA LEU A 13 -40.43 17.45 0.78
C LEU A 13 -38.99 17.18 0.34
N GLY A 14 -38.72 17.23 -0.97
CA GLY A 14 -37.37 17.10 -1.53
C GLY A 14 -36.46 18.27 -1.16
N LEU A 15 -36.95 19.51 -1.21
CA LEU A 15 -36.23 20.70 -0.76
C LEU A 15 -35.96 20.64 0.75
N LEU A 16 -36.96 20.25 1.54
CA LEU A 16 -36.82 20.10 2.98
C LEU A 16 -35.78 19.01 3.32
N TYR A 17 -35.80 17.88 2.60
CA TYR A 17 -34.79 16.83 2.75
C TYR A 17 -33.41 17.31 2.31
N ALA A 18 -33.28 18.08 1.22
CA ALA A 18 -32.00 18.62 0.78
C ALA A 18 -31.40 19.58 1.83
N VAL A 19 -32.22 20.47 2.41
CA VAL A 19 -31.81 21.37 3.49
C VAL A 19 -31.47 20.58 4.75
N TYR A 20 -32.31 19.62 5.15
CA TYR A 20 -32.03 18.75 6.30
C TYR A 20 -30.75 17.93 6.10
N ARG A 21 -30.52 17.40 4.90
CA ARG A 21 -29.33 16.62 4.55
C ARG A 21 -28.08 17.48 4.46
N TRP A 22 -28.22 18.75 4.10
CA TRP A 22 -27.14 19.74 4.12
C TRP A 22 -26.81 20.17 5.54
N LEU A 23 -27.81 20.39 6.40
CA LEU A 23 -27.62 20.75 7.81
C LEU A 23 -27.15 19.58 8.68
N ALA A 24 -27.61 18.37 8.37
CA ALA A 24 -27.23 17.12 9.03
C ALA A 24 -26.11 16.37 8.29
N GLY A 25 -25.35 17.08 7.43
CA GLY A 25 -24.15 16.54 6.82
C GLY A 25 -23.20 15.98 7.88
N PRO A 26 -22.43 14.93 7.57
CA PRO A 26 -21.63 14.22 8.55
C PRO A 26 -20.64 15.19 9.20
N SER A 27 -20.92 15.55 10.44
CA SER A 27 -19.98 16.30 11.28
C SER A 27 -18.83 15.35 11.60
N THR A 28 -17.81 15.34 10.75
CA THR A 28 -16.55 14.66 11.04
C THR A 28 -16.02 15.25 12.34
N PRO A 29 -15.64 14.40 13.33
CA PRO A 29 -15.10 14.89 14.59
C PRO A 29 -13.91 15.83 14.33
N PRO A 30 -13.76 16.91 15.11
CA PRO A 30 -12.68 17.86 14.93
C PRO A 30 -11.34 17.14 15.07
N ASP A 31 -10.60 17.04 13.97
CA ASP A 31 -9.25 16.51 13.95
C ASP A 31 -8.32 17.50 14.66
N PRO A 32 -7.64 17.12 15.76
CA PRO A 32 -6.72 18.00 16.49
C PRO A 32 -5.57 18.52 15.61
N PHE A 33 -5.29 17.89 14.48
CA PHE A 33 -4.25 18.30 13.54
C PHE A 33 -4.80 18.99 12.29
N GLY A 34 -6.09 19.35 12.25
CA GLY A 34 -6.62 20.25 11.22
C GLY A 34 -6.47 19.73 9.79
N ASN A 35 -6.83 18.45 9.55
CA ASN A 35 -6.72 17.79 8.25
C ASN A 35 -5.29 17.71 7.70
N VAL A 36 -4.27 17.77 8.56
CA VAL A 36 -2.90 17.51 8.13
C VAL A 36 -2.81 16.06 7.67
N ARG A 37 -2.50 15.89 6.38
CA ARG A 37 -2.34 14.60 5.73
C ARG A 37 -0.88 14.21 5.72
N ARG A 38 -0.62 12.92 5.83
CA ARG A 38 0.71 12.32 5.68
C ARG A 38 1.40 12.75 4.39
N ASP A 39 0.66 12.81 3.28
CA ASP A 39 1.18 13.20 1.97
C ASP A 39 1.79 14.62 1.99
N MET A 40 1.21 15.54 2.76
CA MET A 40 1.73 16.91 2.91
C MET A 40 3.02 16.93 3.70
N VAL A 41 3.09 16.14 4.77
CA VAL A 41 4.30 16.00 5.60
C VAL A 41 5.42 15.37 4.77
N GLU A 42 5.12 14.34 3.98
CA GLU A 42 6.08 13.65 3.12
C GLU A 42 6.61 14.55 1.99
N ALA A 43 5.73 15.34 1.36
CA ALA A 43 6.14 16.29 0.33
C ALA A 43 7.14 17.34 0.85
N VAL A 44 6.88 17.90 2.04
CA VAL A 44 7.79 18.89 2.65
C VAL A 44 9.08 18.22 3.14
N THR A 45 8.97 17.06 3.80
CA THR A 45 10.15 16.34 4.32
C THR A 45 11.10 15.87 3.20
N SER A 46 10.56 15.48 2.04
CA SER A 46 11.37 15.06 0.89
C SER A 46 12.06 16.24 0.18
N ALA A 47 11.42 17.41 0.16
CA ALA A 47 12.02 18.64 -0.38
C ALA A 47 13.06 19.26 0.57
N PHE A 48 12.83 19.18 1.89
CA PHE A 48 13.65 19.80 2.92
C PHE A 48 14.07 18.78 3.98
N PRO A 49 15.04 17.89 3.69
CA PRO A 49 15.49 16.87 4.63
C PRO A 49 16.22 17.43 5.86
N ASN A 50 16.63 18.70 5.81
CA ASN A 50 17.33 19.38 6.90
C ASN A 50 16.38 19.90 7.99
N GLU A 51 15.07 19.96 7.71
CA GLU A 51 14.06 20.47 8.64
C GLU A 51 13.47 19.34 9.50
N PRO A 52 13.35 19.52 10.82
CA PRO A 52 12.81 18.50 11.70
C PRO A 52 11.30 18.30 11.49
N LEU A 53 10.89 17.03 11.52
CA LEU A 53 9.50 16.62 11.32
C LEU A 53 8.50 17.35 12.23
N ASN A 54 8.88 17.60 13.48
CA ASN A 54 8.01 18.26 14.46
C ASN A 54 7.65 19.70 14.01
N ASN A 55 8.63 20.42 13.46
CA ASN A 55 8.44 21.79 12.98
C ASN A 55 7.58 21.80 11.70
N VAL A 56 7.82 20.83 10.81
CA VAL A 56 7.01 20.63 9.60
C VAL A 56 5.55 20.38 9.95
N VAL A 57 5.26 19.39 10.81
CA VAL A 57 3.89 19.06 11.21
C VAL A 57 3.23 20.25 11.91
N TYR A 58 3.93 20.92 12.82
CA TYR A 58 3.40 22.09 13.51
C TYR A 58 3.06 23.23 12.55
N SER A 59 3.94 23.55 11.60
CA SER A 59 3.64 24.56 10.60
C SER A 59 2.45 24.17 9.73
N LEU A 60 2.33 22.90 9.35
CA LEU A 60 1.22 22.38 8.55
C LEU A 60 -0.12 22.48 9.28
N THR A 61 -0.14 22.35 10.62
CA THR A 61 -1.38 22.61 11.38
C THR A 61 -1.85 24.06 11.28
N ARG A 62 -0.93 25.01 11.05
CA ARG A 62 -1.22 26.44 10.96
C ARG A 62 -1.49 26.89 9.52
N THR A 63 -0.68 26.45 8.56
CA THR A 63 -0.78 26.81 7.15
C THR A 63 -1.80 25.96 6.39
N ARG A 64 -2.05 24.73 6.84
CA ARG A 64 -2.91 23.71 6.20
C ARG A 64 -2.50 23.38 4.76
N SER A 65 -1.29 23.72 4.34
CA SER A 65 -0.80 23.50 2.98
C SER A 65 0.70 23.25 2.96
N ALA A 66 1.10 22.17 2.31
CA ALA A 66 2.51 21.86 2.04
C ALA A 66 3.20 22.97 1.24
N GLN A 67 2.52 23.57 0.26
CA GLN A 67 3.11 24.60 -0.59
C GLN A 67 3.43 25.87 0.21
N THR A 68 2.50 26.33 1.05
CA THR A 68 2.73 27.52 1.90
C THR A 68 3.82 27.26 2.94
N THR A 69 3.86 26.05 3.49
CA THR A 69 4.94 25.62 4.39
C THR A 69 6.30 25.62 3.68
N SER A 70 6.37 25.10 2.45
CA SER A 70 7.59 25.14 1.63
C SER A 70 8.05 26.57 1.34
N GLU A 71 7.13 27.47 1.00
CA GLU A 71 7.45 28.88 0.76
C GLU A 71 8.01 29.54 2.02
N MET A 72 7.41 29.30 3.19
CA MET A 72 7.94 29.81 4.45
C MET A 72 9.35 29.31 4.74
N ILE A 73 9.67 28.05 4.41
CA ILE A 73 11.02 27.51 4.55
C ILE A 73 12.00 28.22 3.62
N LEU A 74 11.58 28.55 2.39
CA LEU A 74 12.42 29.27 1.44
C LEU A 74 12.63 30.74 1.83
N GLU A 75 11.59 31.43 2.32
CA GLU A 75 11.66 32.84 2.71
C GLU A 75 12.41 33.06 4.03
N ARG A 76 12.11 32.25 5.06
CA ARG A 76 12.70 32.40 6.41
C ARG A 76 13.92 31.53 6.65
N GLY A 77 14.15 30.51 5.83
CA GLY A 77 15.22 29.52 6.02
C GLY A 77 14.93 28.49 7.11
N SER A 78 13.91 28.68 7.96
CA SER A 78 13.51 27.69 8.96
C SER A 78 12.06 27.84 9.44
N LEU A 79 11.52 26.76 10.00
CA LEU A 79 10.15 26.64 10.48
C LEU A 79 9.99 27.13 11.94
N PRO A 80 8.80 27.59 12.34
CA PRO A 80 8.55 28.00 13.71
C PRO A 80 8.69 26.81 14.66
N ASP A 81 9.41 27.02 15.76
CA ASP A 81 9.59 25.99 16.78
C ASP A 81 8.24 25.62 17.41
N PRO A 82 7.91 24.31 17.45
CA PRO A 82 6.70 23.83 18.08
C PRO A 82 6.78 24.04 19.60
N PRO A 83 5.63 24.22 20.27
CA PRO A 83 5.61 24.26 21.73
C PRO A 83 6.11 22.92 22.30
N ALA A 84 6.79 22.97 23.46
CA ALA A 84 7.50 21.82 24.03
C ALA A 84 6.62 20.59 24.34
N ASN A 85 5.29 20.76 24.36
CA ASN A 85 4.29 19.71 24.55
C ASN A 85 3.67 19.19 23.23
N PHE A 86 4.22 19.55 22.07
CA PHE A 86 3.70 19.10 20.78
C PHE A 86 4.15 17.66 20.48
N LEU A 87 3.24 16.70 20.64
CA LEU A 87 3.45 15.31 20.23
C LEU A 87 2.91 15.11 18.81
N VAL A 88 3.79 14.76 17.88
CA VAL A 88 3.42 14.34 16.53
C VAL A 88 2.83 12.93 16.58
N PRO A 89 1.61 12.70 16.07
CA PRO A 89 1.04 11.37 15.97
C PRO A 89 1.83 10.46 15.01
N ASP A 90 1.93 9.18 15.35
CA ASP A 90 2.63 8.18 14.53
C ASP A 90 2.07 8.05 13.11
N HIS A 91 0.79 8.35 12.90
CA HIS A 91 0.17 8.29 11.57
C HIS A 91 0.64 9.40 10.61
N LEU A 92 1.20 10.51 11.14
CA LEU A 92 1.80 11.59 10.35
C LEU A 92 3.28 11.38 10.08
N ARG A 93 3.89 10.39 10.72
CA ARG A 93 5.31 10.08 10.53
C ARG A 93 5.52 9.40 9.16
N PRO A 94 6.35 9.97 8.27
CA PRO A 94 6.72 9.30 7.04
C PRO A 94 7.49 8.01 7.37
N PRO A 95 7.30 6.92 6.62
CA PRO A 95 8.07 5.71 6.84
C PRO A 95 9.52 6.02 6.45
N VAL A 96 10.45 5.89 7.40
CA VAL A 96 11.88 5.99 7.09
C VAL A 96 12.18 4.93 6.04
N SER A 97 12.50 5.36 4.82
CA SER A 97 12.88 4.47 3.73
C SER A 97 14.28 3.93 4.01
N VAL A 98 14.36 2.92 4.88
CA VAL A 98 15.47 1.98 4.85
C VAL A 98 15.33 1.18 3.54
N PRO A 99 16.42 0.97 2.78
CA PRO A 99 16.36 0.22 1.54
C PRO A 99 15.69 -1.13 1.80
N HIS A 100 14.70 -1.42 0.95
CA HIS A 100 13.74 -2.49 1.11
C HIS A 100 14.42 -3.86 1.17
N THR A 101 14.71 -4.33 2.37
CA THR A 101 14.57 -5.75 2.67
C THR A 101 13.12 -5.94 3.06
N SER A 102 12.44 -6.86 2.39
CA SER A 102 11.02 -7.19 2.61
C SER A 102 10.81 -7.70 4.04
N ALA A 103 10.68 -6.80 5.01
CA ALA A 103 10.26 -7.10 6.36
C ALA A 103 8.80 -6.65 6.51
N ALA A 104 7.91 -7.63 6.40
CA ALA A 104 6.52 -7.49 6.80
C ALA A 104 6.46 -7.01 8.26
N ALA A 105 5.87 -5.83 8.50
CA ALA A 105 5.44 -5.44 9.83
C ALA A 105 4.32 -6.42 10.24
N ARG A 106 4.67 -7.34 11.13
CA ARG A 106 3.71 -8.15 11.87
C ARG A 106 3.32 -7.38 13.12
N ASP A 107 2.02 -7.25 13.30
CA ASP A 107 1.38 -6.93 14.56
C ASP A 107 1.97 -7.77 15.69
N THR A 108 2.14 -7.13 16.84
CA THR A 108 2.66 -7.72 18.07
C THR A 108 1.57 -8.57 18.70
N GLU A 109 1.35 -9.77 18.18
CA GLU A 109 0.64 -10.83 18.89
C GLU A 109 1.33 -12.16 18.60
N ALA A 110 1.50 -12.96 19.66
CA ALA A 110 2.36 -14.13 19.71
C ALA A 110 2.14 -15.12 18.54
N PRO A 111 3.21 -15.75 18.00
CA PRO A 111 3.09 -16.61 16.84
C PRO A 111 2.49 -17.96 17.23
N VAL A 112 1.18 -18.11 17.08
CA VAL A 112 0.60 -19.42 16.85
C VAL A 112 1.09 -19.88 15.46
N PRO A 113 1.60 -21.10 15.28
CA PRO A 113 2.02 -21.61 13.98
C PRO A 113 0.80 -21.81 13.07
N GLN A 114 0.31 -20.72 12.49
CA GLN A 114 -0.71 -20.72 11.45
C GLN A 114 -0.03 -21.28 10.20
N LYS A 115 -0.24 -22.58 9.98
CA LYS A 115 0.01 -23.30 8.73
C LYS A 115 -0.23 -22.34 7.56
N ALA A 116 0.81 -22.04 6.77
CA ALA A 116 0.82 -20.96 5.79
C ALA A 116 -0.45 -20.98 4.91
N THR A 117 -1.45 -20.21 5.33
CA THR A 117 -2.75 -20.17 4.66
C THR A 117 -2.52 -19.34 3.41
N SER A 118 -2.67 -19.97 2.24
CA SER A 118 -2.37 -19.29 0.99
C SER A 118 -3.27 -18.07 0.85
N LEU A 119 -2.82 -17.04 0.12
CA LEU A 119 -3.67 -15.87 -0.16
C LEU A 119 -4.96 -16.27 -0.88
N ILE A 120 -4.95 -17.39 -1.62
CA ILE A 120 -6.12 -17.96 -2.27
C ILE A 120 -7.14 -18.42 -1.22
N ASP A 121 -6.69 -19.09 -0.17
CA ASP A 121 -7.56 -19.58 0.92
C ASP A 121 -8.09 -18.42 1.78
N ARG A 122 -7.23 -17.43 2.08
CA ARG A 122 -7.63 -16.24 2.88
C ARG A 122 -8.73 -15.42 2.22
N TYR A 123 -8.72 -15.34 0.89
CA TYR A 123 -9.69 -14.56 0.12
C TYR A 123 -10.78 -15.44 -0.54
N GLY A 124 -10.83 -16.75 -0.25
CA GLY A 124 -11.83 -17.66 -0.81
C GLY A 124 -11.82 -17.76 -2.34
N LEU A 125 -10.65 -17.58 -2.96
CA LEU A 125 -10.49 -17.43 -4.41
C LEU A 125 -10.44 -18.75 -5.19
N GLY A 126 -10.57 -19.90 -4.52
CA GLY A 126 -10.47 -21.22 -5.14
C GLY A 126 -11.49 -21.43 -6.28
N ALA A 127 -12.75 -21.03 -6.09
CA ALA A 127 -13.79 -21.17 -7.11
C ALA A 127 -13.64 -20.20 -8.31
N ARG A 128 -12.98 -19.04 -8.08
CA ARG A 128 -12.72 -18.01 -9.11
C ARG A 128 -11.50 -18.32 -9.97
N LEU A 129 -10.69 -19.31 -9.58
CA LEU A 129 -9.55 -19.78 -10.36
C LEU A 129 -10.01 -20.53 -11.62
N GLU A 130 -11.12 -21.27 -11.52
CA GLU A 130 -11.71 -22.06 -12.62
C GLU A 130 -12.62 -21.21 -13.54
N ALA A 131 -13.24 -20.16 -12.98
CA ALA A 131 -14.17 -19.29 -13.69
C ALA A 131 -13.49 -17.96 -14.05
N ASP A 132 -12.69 -17.96 -15.11
CA ASP A 132 -11.87 -16.81 -15.46
C ASP A 132 -12.61 -15.73 -16.27
N SER A 133 -12.17 -14.49 -16.04
CA SER A 133 -12.36 -13.29 -16.89
C SER A 133 -13.76 -12.67 -17.01
N ALA A 134 -14.26 -12.09 -15.92
CA ALA A 134 -15.15 -10.93 -16.04
C ALA A 134 -14.34 -9.63 -15.87
N ALA A 135 -14.10 -8.94 -16.97
CA ALA A 135 -13.54 -7.59 -17.00
C ALA A 135 -14.55 -6.61 -16.38
N SER A 136 -14.32 -6.23 -15.12
CA SER A 136 -15.09 -5.16 -14.47
C SER A 136 -14.42 -3.84 -14.78
N SER A 137 -15.19 -2.96 -15.42
CA SER A 137 -14.79 -1.62 -15.79
C SER A 137 -14.33 -0.83 -14.58
N SER A 138 -13.20 -0.12 -14.72
CA SER A 138 -12.58 0.70 -13.69
C SER A 138 -13.38 1.98 -13.46
N LYS A 139 -14.56 1.88 -12.86
CA LYS A 139 -15.33 3.04 -12.39
C LYS A 139 -15.18 3.12 -10.87
N TRP A 140 -14.58 4.19 -10.38
CA TRP A 140 -14.43 4.41 -8.94
C TRP A 140 -15.78 4.77 -8.34
N GLU A 141 -16.33 3.90 -7.51
CA GLU A 141 -17.63 4.13 -6.88
C GLU A 141 -17.60 5.31 -5.88
N ALA A 142 -18.72 6.05 -5.80
CA ALA A 142 -18.87 7.20 -4.92
C ALA A 142 -19.30 6.82 -3.48
N THR A 143 -19.82 5.60 -3.30
CA THR A 143 -20.23 5.05 -2.02
C THR A 143 -19.05 4.37 -1.32
N ARG A 144 -19.06 4.34 0.02
CA ARG A 144 -17.99 3.69 0.80
C ARG A 144 -17.95 2.19 0.50
N GLU A 145 -19.13 1.58 0.48
CA GLU A 145 -19.34 0.15 0.25
C GLU A 145 -18.88 -0.25 -1.16
N GLY A 146 -19.18 0.58 -2.17
CA GLY A 146 -18.72 0.37 -3.54
C GLY A 146 -17.20 0.43 -3.69
N ARG A 147 -16.55 1.38 -3.01
CA ARG A 147 -15.07 1.46 -3.00
C ARG A 147 -14.43 0.27 -2.31
N GLU A 148 -15.00 -0.17 -1.18
CA GLU A 148 -14.49 -1.36 -0.48
C GLU A 148 -14.62 -2.61 -1.36
N ALA A 149 -15.74 -2.77 -2.07
CA ALA A 149 -15.95 -3.84 -3.03
C ALA A 149 -14.95 -3.78 -4.21
N ASP A 150 -14.75 -2.60 -4.79
CA ASP A 150 -13.79 -2.38 -5.88
C ASP A 150 -12.35 -2.72 -5.45
N LEU A 151 -11.96 -2.30 -4.25
CA LEU A 151 -10.63 -2.59 -3.70
C LEU A 151 -10.44 -4.09 -3.46
N ARG A 152 -11.47 -4.79 -2.96
CA ARG A 152 -11.44 -6.25 -2.83
C ARG A 152 -11.30 -6.91 -4.20
N ALA A 153 -12.13 -6.54 -5.17
CA ALA A 153 -12.06 -7.09 -6.53
C ALA A 153 -10.69 -6.88 -7.19
N ARG A 154 -10.06 -5.71 -7.01
CA ARG A 154 -8.69 -5.44 -7.52
C ARG A 154 -7.64 -6.31 -6.84
N LYS A 155 -7.73 -6.49 -5.51
CA LYS A 155 -6.83 -7.38 -4.75
C LYS A 155 -6.96 -8.82 -5.21
N GLU A 156 -8.17 -9.29 -5.40
CA GLU A 156 -8.46 -10.64 -5.89
C GLU A 156 -7.85 -10.89 -7.28
N ARG A 157 -8.02 -9.95 -8.22
CA ARG A 157 -7.36 -10.03 -9.54
C ARG A 157 -5.85 -10.10 -9.43
N MET A 158 -5.25 -9.22 -8.63
CA MET A 158 -3.80 -9.20 -8.43
C MET A 158 -3.28 -10.54 -7.90
N ILE A 159 -4.01 -11.18 -6.97
CA ILE A 159 -3.62 -12.48 -6.42
C ILE A 159 -3.66 -13.57 -7.50
N LEU A 160 -4.69 -13.56 -8.36
CA LEU A 160 -4.81 -14.52 -9.47
C LEU A 160 -3.71 -14.32 -10.51
N GLU A 161 -3.46 -13.09 -10.94
CA GLU A 161 -2.38 -12.75 -11.89
C GLU A 161 -1.00 -13.10 -11.32
N ALA A 162 -0.75 -12.80 -10.04
CA ALA A 162 0.49 -13.15 -9.37
C ALA A 162 0.70 -14.67 -9.34
N ARG A 163 -0.36 -15.45 -9.10
CA ARG A 163 -0.29 -16.92 -9.12
C ARG A 163 0.07 -17.45 -10.51
N ARG A 164 -0.55 -16.92 -11.57
CA ARG A 164 -0.21 -17.27 -12.97
C ARG A 164 1.24 -16.98 -13.28
N ARG A 165 1.68 -15.76 -12.97
CA ARG A 165 3.08 -15.32 -13.18
C ARG A 165 4.09 -16.16 -12.38
N MET A 166 3.72 -16.63 -11.19
CA MET A 166 4.55 -17.51 -10.37
C MET A 166 4.69 -18.90 -11.00
N LEU A 167 3.61 -19.48 -11.55
CA LEU A 167 3.65 -20.78 -12.22
C LEU A 167 4.51 -20.73 -13.50
N GLU A 168 4.36 -19.69 -14.32
CA GLU A 168 5.18 -19.49 -15.52
C GLU A 168 6.67 -19.34 -15.19
N LYS A 169 6.99 -18.59 -14.12
CA LYS A 169 8.37 -18.42 -13.66
C LYS A 169 8.98 -19.73 -13.15
N GLN A 170 8.22 -20.52 -12.40
CA GLN A 170 8.68 -21.84 -11.91
C GLN A 170 8.98 -22.80 -13.06
N GLN A 171 8.13 -22.82 -14.09
CA GLN A 171 8.37 -23.62 -15.29
C GLN A 171 9.62 -23.15 -16.03
N LYS A 172 9.79 -21.83 -16.23
CA LYS A 172 10.99 -21.27 -16.88
C LYS A 172 12.27 -21.52 -16.08
N SER A 173 12.24 -21.38 -14.75
CA SER A 173 13.39 -21.64 -13.89
C SER A 173 13.73 -23.13 -13.79
N ALA A 174 12.74 -24.02 -13.88
CA ALA A 174 12.96 -25.46 -13.92
C ALA A 174 13.64 -25.88 -15.23
N THR A 175 13.20 -25.33 -16.38
CA THR A 175 13.84 -25.58 -17.68
C THR A 175 15.25 -24.97 -17.76
N SER A 176 15.49 -23.78 -17.20
CA SER A 176 16.83 -23.19 -17.17
C SER A 176 17.79 -23.91 -16.21
N SER A 177 17.27 -24.46 -15.10
CA SER A 177 18.09 -25.28 -14.18
C SER A 177 18.36 -26.68 -14.74
N ALA A 178 17.49 -27.23 -15.58
CA ALA A 178 17.72 -28.49 -16.29
C ALA A 178 18.73 -28.36 -17.45
N ALA A 179 18.87 -27.17 -18.05
CA ALA A 179 19.84 -26.90 -19.11
C ALA A 179 21.26 -26.56 -18.60
N SER A 180 21.44 -26.36 -17.28
CA SER A 180 22.73 -26.02 -16.66
C SER A 180 23.32 -27.13 -15.79
N SER A 181 22.90 -28.39 -15.95
CA SER A 181 23.67 -29.53 -15.43
C SER A 181 24.74 -29.90 -16.46
N PRO A 182 26.01 -29.49 -16.27
CA PRO A 182 27.11 -30.03 -17.06
C PRO A 182 27.19 -31.54 -16.80
N ALA A 183 27.24 -32.31 -17.87
CA ALA A 183 27.52 -33.73 -17.85
C ALA A 183 28.77 -34.01 -16.99
N PRO A 184 28.72 -34.96 -16.05
CA PRO A 184 29.92 -35.38 -15.34
C PRO A 184 30.84 -36.04 -16.37
N SER A 185 31.97 -35.39 -16.65
CA SER A 185 33.10 -35.92 -17.43
C SER A 185 33.68 -37.13 -16.70
N ALA A 186 33.04 -38.29 -16.86
CA ALA A 186 33.59 -39.57 -16.47
C ALA A 186 34.59 -40.01 -17.56
N THR A 187 35.85 -39.57 -17.42
CA THR A 187 36.99 -40.20 -18.07
C THR A 187 38.04 -40.50 -17.00
N ALA A 188 37.76 -41.51 -16.19
CA ALA A 188 38.77 -42.17 -15.37
C ALA A 188 39.04 -43.55 -15.99
N VAL A 189 40.07 -43.63 -16.83
CA VAL A 189 40.70 -44.89 -17.24
C VAL A 189 42.23 -44.70 -17.17
N PRO A 190 42.96 -45.50 -16.38
CA PRO A 190 44.44 -45.54 -16.30
C PRO A 190 45.01 -46.37 -17.47
N PRO A 191 46.29 -46.24 -17.89
CA PRO A 191 47.39 -46.93 -17.19
C PRO A 191 48.83 -46.35 -17.33
N ALA A 192 49.70 -46.85 -16.44
CA ALA A 192 51.13 -47.19 -16.63
C ALA A 192 52.23 -46.11 -16.65
N SER A 193 53.02 -46.15 -15.55
CA SER A 193 54.49 -46.34 -15.49
C SER A 193 55.44 -45.19 -15.85
N VAL A 194 56.17 -44.68 -14.83
CA VAL A 194 57.65 -44.55 -14.82
C VAL A 194 58.16 -44.63 -13.37
N PRO A 195 59.23 -45.41 -13.07
CA PRO A 195 59.81 -45.56 -11.73
C PRO A 195 60.90 -44.51 -11.48
N VAL A 196 60.90 -43.88 -10.31
CA VAL A 196 62.05 -43.16 -9.76
C VAL A 196 62.04 -43.34 -8.25
N GLU A 197 62.84 -44.28 -7.73
CA GLU A 197 63.35 -44.16 -6.37
C GLU A 197 64.77 -44.73 -6.32
N LYS A 198 65.70 -43.86 -5.90
CA LYS A 198 67.10 -44.10 -5.61
C LYS A 198 67.31 -43.48 -4.23
N SER A 199 68.24 -44.05 -3.45
CA SER A 199 68.64 -43.73 -2.05
C SER A 199 67.79 -44.54 -1.06
N GLU A 200 68.32 -45.41 -0.19
CA GLU A 200 69.66 -45.55 0.40
C GLU A 200 69.80 -46.98 0.97
#